data_AF-A0A2K2U988-F1
#
_entry.id   AF-A0A2K2U988-F1
#
_cell.length_a   1.000
_cell.length_b   1.000
_cell.length_c   1.000
_cell.angle_alpha   90.00
_cell.angle_beta   90.00
_cell.angle_gamma   90.00
#
_symmetry.space_group_name_H-M   'P 1'
#
loop_
_entity.id
_entity.type
_entity.pdbx_description
1 polymer ?
#
loop_
_entity_poly.entity_id
_entity_poly.type
_entity_poly.pdbx_seq_one_letter_code
_entity_poly.pdbx_strand_id
1 'polypeptide(L)'
;MNVYVSNIVLAAVAFPLLAFVITLPYLVFQYRKFGSVPWLHTLVVYSFVFYLLCAYFLVLLPLPENRAAVVPYAQTPQLVPFSFVHEFLAETPFSAGDPSTWLATLRDPSVYEALFNVLLLVPLGMYLRYYFRRTWWQTLFIGFLVTLSFELTQLTGLWGVYAHPYRLFDVDDLILNTFGAMIGFWMVGPAMRVLPDMRLVDEEAREAGVRASVTQRALSFGIDLILAQAAAGALASIVASAGARETLEAAGGSWGFAVQALELITLVTFFVAVPACSHGQTLGQRLLKLRIVRSDASCARWYQILARYGLLYLFATVPFALLFGVLDLDPSKAGEMNAVAAFAVEHRAVVVWVWIAFMSIWGASLIVRAMRAAVKKRPFVMLNGLLSNTRVMTVAGVERERERRQVLDVPEIGELERRIAQDGTPLSELMERAGCAVADTVRAHVPDPAPVVVLAGSGNNGGDGWVCARILAEAGYPTTLVAAELAERIRAEPARQTAIETFSEISARKLPLTVLIAPDADVLIDAVDGAAAVVDAILGTGFSGDEVREPYASWIRAANRRRFEGGRLAHIHI
;
A
#
# COMPACT_ATOMS: atom_id res chain seq x y z
N MET A 1 24.22 -27.22 -29.29
CA MET A 1 23.83 -25.90 -28.75
C MET A 1 24.99 -25.39 -27.90
N ASN A 2 25.45 -24.15 -28.05
CA ASN A 2 26.60 -23.63 -27.30
C ASN A 2 26.30 -23.72 -25.78
N VAL A 3 27.28 -24.08 -24.94
CA VAL A 3 27.10 -24.36 -23.50
C VAL A 3 26.41 -23.18 -22.78
N TYR A 4 26.77 -21.95 -23.14
CA TYR A 4 26.13 -20.72 -22.65
C TYR A 4 24.63 -20.67 -22.94
N VAL A 5 24.21 -21.04 -24.16
CA VAL A 5 22.80 -21.06 -24.57
C VAL A 5 22.03 -22.10 -23.76
N SER A 6 22.63 -23.28 -23.51
CA SER A 6 22.00 -24.32 -22.67
C SER A 6 21.78 -23.84 -21.24
N ASN A 7 22.72 -23.12 -20.65
CA ASN A 7 22.61 -22.59 -19.29
C ASN A 7 21.51 -21.53 -19.17
N ILE A 8 21.37 -20.66 -20.17
CA ILE A 8 20.30 -19.66 -20.22
C ILE A 8 18.93 -20.33 -20.41
N VAL A 9 18.82 -21.36 -21.25
CA VAL A 9 17.58 -22.13 -21.42
C VAL A 9 17.19 -22.81 -20.11
N LEU A 10 18.15 -23.40 -19.38
CA LEU A 10 17.88 -23.98 -18.07
C LEU A 10 17.39 -22.93 -17.06
N ALA A 11 17.97 -21.73 -17.06
CA ALA A 11 17.48 -20.61 -16.23
C ALA A 11 16.04 -20.24 -16.59
N ALA A 12 15.71 -20.15 -17.88
CA ALA A 12 14.36 -19.85 -18.34
C ALA A 12 13.34 -20.93 -17.92
N VAL A 13 13.73 -22.21 -17.91
CA VAL A 13 12.88 -23.33 -17.48
C VAL A 13 12.73 -23.37 -15.95
N ALA A 14 13.78 -23.07 -15.19
CA ALA A 14 13.74 -23.07 -13.73
C ALA A 14 13.06 -21.82 -13.15
N PHE A 15 13.08 -20.70 -13.87
CA PHE A 15 12.56 -19.42 -13.40
C PHE A 15 11.09 -19.45 -12.95
N PRO A 16 10.13 -20.06 -13.68
CA PRO A 16 8.73 -20.13 -13.23
C PRO A 16 8.53 -20.77 -11.86
N LEU A 17 9.32 -21.81 -11.53
CA LEU A 17 9.25 -22.47 -10.23
C LEU A 17 9.77 -21.54 -9.11
N LEU A 18 10.93 -20.93 -9.33
CA LEU A 18 11.49 -19.98 -8.37
C LEU A 18 10.58 -18.76 -8.19
N ALA A 19 10.09 -18.21 -9.30
CA ALA A 19 9.11 -17.14 -9.36
C ALA A 19 7.88 -17.47 -8.52
N PHE A 20 7.32 -18.68 -8.65
CA PHE A 20 6.18 -19.13 -7.86
C PHE A 20 6.48 -19.13 -6.34
N VAL A 21 7.63 -19.69 -5.93
CA VAL A 21 8.04 -19.74 -4.52
C VAL A 21 8.19 -18.35 -3.92
N ILE A 22 8.80 -17.40 -4.64
CA ILE A 22 9.00 -16.03 -4.14
C ILE A 22 7.75 -15.16 -4.23
N THR A 23 6.74 -15.55 -5.02
CA THR A 23 5.55 -14.72 -5.27
C THR A 23 4.80 -14.42 -3.98
N LEU A 24 4.57 -15.42 -3.14
CA LEU A 24 3.83 -15.23 -1.89
C LEU A 24 4.53 -14.24 -0.92
N PRO A 25 5.81 -14.43 -0.54
CA PRO A 25 6.49 -13.48 0.34
C PRO A 25 6.63 -12.09 -0.30
N TYR A 26 6.85 -12.01 -1.61
CA TYR A 26 6.87 -10.74 -2.35
C TYR A 26 5.54 -9.99 -2.24
N LEU A 27 4.41 -10.64 -2.52
CA LEU A 27 3.09 -10.03 -2.42
C LEU A 27 2.79 -9.55 -0.99
N VAL A 28 3.10 -10.38 0.02
CA VAL A 28 2.92 -10.01 1.43
C VAL A 28 3.76 -8.77 1.77
N PHE A 29 5.03 -8.73 1.36
CA PHE A 29 5.90 -7.57 1.57
C PHE A 29 5.33 -6.30 0.92
N GLN A 30 4.92 -6.38 -0.36
CA GLN A 30 4.39 -5.23 -1.10
C GLN A 30 3.10 -4.69 -0.49
N TYR A 31 2.13 -5.57 -0.17
CA TYR A 31 0.90 -5.13 0.48
C TYR A 31 1.13 -4.55 1.87
N ARG A 32 2.09 -5.07 2.64
CA ARG A 32 2.38 -4.52 3.97
C ARG A 32 3.08 -3.16 3.92
N LYS A 33 4.01 -2.99 2.97
CA LYS A 33 4.85 -1.79 2.84
C LYS A 33 4.16 -0.66 2.09
N PHE A 34 3.47 -0.98 0.99
CA PHE A 34 2.88 0.00 0.09
C PHE A 34 1.36 -0.11 -0.04
N GLY A 35 0.72 -1.17 0.45
CA GLY A 35 -0.73 -1.34 0.38
C GLY A 35 -1.27 -1.81 -0.97
N SER A 36 -0.44 -1.80 -2.02
CA SER A 36 -0.75 -2.36 -3.34
C SER A 36 0.48 -3.02 -3.96
N VAL A 37 0.33 -3.62 -5.15
CA VAL A 37 1.42 -4.29 -5.87
C VAL A 37 1.64 -3.57 -7.21
N PRO A 38 2.60 -2.65 -7.28
CA PRO A 38 2.90 -1.93 -8.52
C PRO A 38 3.48 -2.88 -9.57
N TRP A 39 3.06 -2.69 -10.82
CA TRP A 39 3.56 -3.50 -11.93
C TRP A 39 5.07 -3.27 -12.16
N LEU A 40 5.57 -2.04 -12.01
CA LEU A 40 6.98 -1.72 -12.27
C LEU A 40 7.90 -2.39 -11.24
N HIS A 41 7.57 -2.35 -9.95
CA HIS A 41 8.32 -3.12 -8.94
C HIS A 41 8.31 -4.61 -9.28
N THR A 42 7.17 -5.14 -9.72
CA THR A 42 7.04 -6.55 -10.07
C THR A 42 7.92 -6.90 -11.25
N LEU A 43 7.88 -6.10 -12.32
CA LEU A 43 8.75 -6.30 -13.48
C LEU A 43 10.22 -6.28 -13.07
N VAL A 44 10.67 -5.26 -12.32
CA VAL A 44 12.07 -5.07 -11.94
C VAL A 44 12.56 -6.17 -10.99
N VAL A 45 11.75 -6.60 -10.02
CA VAL A 45 12.14 -7.68 -9.09
C VAL A 45 12.24 -9.02 -9.80
N TYR A 46 11.25 -9.37 -10.63
CA TYR A 46 11.27 -10.65 -11.34
C TYR A 46 12.34 -10.68 -12.43
N SER A 47 12.61 -9.56 -13.11
CA SER A 47 13.74 -9.45 -14.04
C SER A 47 15.09 -9.53 -13.31
N PHE A 48 15.18 -8.99 -12.09
CA PHE A 48 16.38 -9.11 -11.25
C PHE A 48 16.62 -10.56 -10.79
N VAL A 49 15.56 -11.26 -10.35
CA VAL A 49 15.65 -12.67 -9.96
C VAL A 49 16.02 -13.55 -11.16
N PHE A 50 15.40 -13.31 -12.32
CA PHE A 50 15.76 -14.01 -13.55
C PHE A 50 17.22 -13.77 -13.93
N TYR A 51 17.67 -12.52 -13.86
CA TYR A 51 19.07 -12.16 -14.06
C TYR A 51 20.01 -12.93 -13.11
N LEU A 52 19.73 -12.93 -11.80
CA LEU A 52 20.56 -13.64 -10.82
C LEU A 52 20.61 -15.15 -11.10
N LEU A 53 19.49 -15.74 -11.54
CA LEU A 53 19.44 -17.15 -11.92
C LEU A 53 20.29 -17.44 -13.16
N CYS A 54 20.24 -16.58 -14.17
CA CYS A 54 21.10 -16.67 -15.35
C CYS A 54 22.58 -16.55 -14.96
N ALA A 55 22.93 -15.54 -14.15
CA ALA A 55 24.30 -15.34 -13.69
C ALA A 55 24.80 -16.58 -12.90
N TYR A 56 23.97 -17.09 -11.99
CA TYR A 56 24.28 -18.29 -11.21
C TYR A 56 24.56 -19.52 -12.10
N PHE A 57 23.72 -19.80 -13.11
CA PHE A 57 23.95 -20.93 -14.02
C PHE A 57 25.11 -20.72 -14.98
N LEU A 58 25.36 -19.51 -15.47
CA LEU A 58 26.52 -19.22 -16.32
C LEU A 58 27.82 -19.44 -15.55
N VAL A 59 27.85 -19.04 -14.29
CA VAL A 59 29.05 -19.10 -13.44
C VAL A 59 29.28 -20.48 -12.82
N LEU A 60 28.26 -21.31 -12.64
CA LEU A 60 28.43 -22.59 -11.94
C LEU A 60 28.34 -23.84 -12.83
N LEU A 61 27.74 -23.74 -14.02
CA LEU A 61 27.57 -24.87 -14.93
C LEU A 61 28.60 -24.87 -16.07
N PRO A 62 29.02 -26.05 -16.55
CA PRO A 62 28.53 -27.39 -16.20
C PRO A 62 29.14 -27.96 -14.92
N LEU A 63 28.39 -28.80 -14.23
CA LEU A 63 28.90 -29.58 -13.10
C LEU A 63 29.56 -30.88 -13.60
N PRO A 64 30.61 -31.38 -12.92
CA PRO A 64 31.18 -32.68 -13.22
C PRO A 64 30.15 -33.81 -13.03
N GLU A 65 30.18 -34.82 -13.90
CA GLU A 65 29.34 -36.02 -13.78
C GLU A 65 29.72 -36.85 -12.55
N ASN A 66 31.03 -36.95 -12.26
CA ASN A 66 31.56 -37.67 -11.10
C ASN A 66 31.99 -36.69 -10.00
N ARG A 67 31.44 -36.85 -8.79
CA ARG A 67 31.72 -36.00 -7.62
C ARG A 67 33.16 -36.11 -7.10
N ALA A 68 33.86 -37.19 -7.42
CA ALA A 68 35.25 -37.43 -7.05
C ALA A 68 36.24 -37.09 -8.18
N ALA A 69 35.76 -36.56 -9.32
CA ALA A 69 36.64 -36.20 -10.42
C ALA A 69 37.60 -35.06 -10.01
N VAL A 70 38.89 -35.26 -10.26
CA VAL A 70 39.91 -34.22 -10.10
C VAL A 70 39.98 -33.43 -11.40
N VAL A 71 39.79 -32.12 -11.31
CA VAL A 71 39.97 -31.19 -12.44
C VAL A 71 41.35 -30.54 -12.30
N PRO A 72 42.37 -30.93 -13.10
CA PRO A 72 43.76 -30.58 -12.83
C PRO A 72 44.03 -29.07 -12.81
N TYR A 73 43.45 -28.32 -13.77
CA TYR A 73 43.66 -26.87 -13.85
C TYR A 73 43.00 -26.11 -12.69
N ALA A 74 41.99 -26.69 -12.03
CA ALA A 74 41.24 -26.04 -10.95
C ALA A 74 41.84 -26.28 -9.54
N GLN A 75 42.89 -27.10 -9.41
CA GLN A 75 43.43 -27.48 -8.11
C GLN A 75 44.20 -26.35 -7.41
N THR A 76 44.78 -25.44 -8.19
CA THR A 76 45.59 -24.33 -7.68
C THR A 76 44.93 -23.01 -8.07
N PRO A 77 44.46 -22.20 -7.10
CA PRO A 77 43.92 -20.88 -7.39
C PRO A 77 44.91 -20.00 -8.16
N GLN A 78 44.39 -19.28 -9.14
CA GLN A 78 45.08 -18.16 -9.76
C GLN A 78 44.95 -16.98 -8.78
N LEU A 79 46.07 -16.45 -8.31
CA LEU A 79 46.10 -15.32 -7.36
C LEU A 79 46.87 -14.09 -7.87
N VAL A 80 47.33 -14.11 -9.12
CA VAL A 80 48.17 -13.05 -9.69
C VAL A 80 47.27 -12.05 -10.41
N PRO A 81 47.09 -10.82 -9.90
CA PRO A 81 46.20 -9.86 -10.54
C PRO A 81 46.74 -9.46 -11.91
N PHE A 82 45.82 -9.26 -12.85
CA PHE A 82 46.04 -8.90 -14.25
C PHE A 82 46.81 -9.95 -15.07
N SER A 83 46.71 -11.23 -14.73
CA SER A 83 47.29 -12.29 -15.58
C SER A 83 46.69 -12.33 -16.98
N PHE A 84 45.39 -12.04 -17.13
CA PHE A 84 44.75 -11.99 -18.45
C PHE A 84 45.43 -10.97 -19.37
N VAL A 85 45.98 -9.88 -18.83
CA VAL A 85 46.73 -8.87 -19.60
C VAL A 85 48.08 -9.43 -20.04
N HIS A 86 48.76 -10.14 -19.15
CA HIS A 86 50.04 -10.77 -19.45
C HIS A 86 49.89 -11.86 -20.52
N GLU A 87 48.87 -12.70 -20.41
CA GLU A 87 48.53 -13.74 -21.39
C GLU A 87 48.12 -13.12 -22.72
N PHE A 88 47.24 -12.12 -22.70
CA PHE A 88 46.83 -11.39 -23.91
C PHE A 88 48.04 -10.80 -24.65
N LEU A 89 48.98 -10.16 -23.95
CA LEU A 89 50.17 -9.57 -24.59
C LEU A 89 51.18 -10.63 -25.07
N ALA A 90 51.19 -11.81 -24.44
CA ALA A 90 52.10 -12.90 -24.82
C ALA A 90 51.56 -13.73 -26.00
N GLU A 91 50.25 -13.92 -26.08
CA GLU A 91 49.62 -14.88 -26.99
C GLU A 91 48.92 -14.22 -28.19
N THR A 92 48.61 -12.92 -28.13
CA THR A 92 47.95 -12.23 -29.24
C THR A 92 48.95 -11.50 -30.14
N PRO A 93 48.68 -11.38 -31.46
CA PRO A 93 49.51 -10.62 -32.40
C PRO A 93 49.32 -9.09 -32.25
N PHE A 94 48.82 -8.61 -31.11
CA PHE A 94 48.45 -7.21 -30.92
C PHE A 94 49.66 -6.28 -31.03
N SER A 95 49.54 -5.27 -31.90
CA SER A 95 50.50 -4.17 -31.99
C SER A 95 49.77 -2.83 -32.00
N ALA A 96 50.07 -1.97 -31.02
CA ALA A 96 49.50 -0.63 -30.94
C ALA A 96 49.87 0.25 -32.16
N GLY A 97 51.01 -0.02 -32.81
CA GLY A 97 51.48 0.72 -33.98
C GLY A 97 50.94 0.23 -35.32
N ASP A 98 50.24 -0.90 -35.35
CA ASP A 98 49.71 -1.50 -36.58
C ASP A 98 48.20 -1.81 -36.46
N PRO A 99 47.32 -0.92 -36.96
CA PRO A 99 45.87 -1.09 -36.92
C PRO A 99 45.34 -2.35 -37.61
N SER A 100 46.13 -2.98 -38.50
CA SER A 100 45.72 -4.22 -39.17
C SER A 100 45.61 -5.40 -38.20
N THR A 101 46.34 -5.34 -37.08
CA THR A 101 46.31 -6.37 -36.02
C THR A 101 45.06 -6.28 -35.14
N TRP A 102 44.43 -5.10 -35.02
CA TRP A 102 43.39 -4.84 -34.02
C TRP A 102 42.13 -5.69 -34.23
N LEU A 103 41.70 -5.86 -35.48
CA LEU A 103 40.49 -6.64 -35.76
C LEU A 103 40.70 -8.13 -35.47
N ALA A 104 41.90 -8.65 -35.71
CA ALA A 104 42.26 -10.03 -35.38
C ALA A 104 42.30 -10.22 -33.86
N THR A 105 42.92 -9.28 -33.14
CA THR A 105 42.97 -9.26 -31.68
C THR A 105 41.58 -9.18 -31.03
N LEU A 106 40.65 -8.37 -31.57
CA LEU A 106 39.28 -8.28 -31.06
C LEU A 106 38.46 -9.56 -31.23
N ARG A 107 38.92 -10.50 -32.08
CA ARG A 107 38.30 -11.81 -32.28
C ARG A 107 38.96 -12.90 -31.44
N ASP A 108 39.94 -12.55 -30.63
CA ASP A 108 40.63 -13.50 -29.77
C ASP A 108 39.71 -13.99 -28.63
N PRO A 109 39.71 -15.30 -28.30
CA PRO A 109 38.92 -15.84 -27.21
C PRO A 109 39.13 -15.15 -25.85
N SER A 110 40.37 -14.76 -25.52
CA SER A 110 40.70 -14.10 -24.25
C SER A 110 39.99 -12.75 -24.08
N VAL A 111 39.78 -12.02 -25.18
CA VAL A 111 39.02 -10.76 -25.19
C VAL A 111 37.55 -11.01 -24.90
N TYR A 112 36.97 -12.07 -25.48
CA TYR A 112 35.57 -12.42 -25.22
C TYR A 112 35.36 -12.89 -23.79
N GLU A 113 36.28 -13.66 -23.22
CA GLU A 113 36.24 -14.09 -21.82
C GLU A 113 36.23 -12.88 -20.87
N ALA A 114 37.20 -11.98 -21.04
CA ALA A 114 37.26 -10.76 -20.24
C ALA A 114 36.02 -9.88 -20.41
N LEU A 115 35.51 -9.74 -21.64
CA LEU A 115 34.29 -9.00 -21.94
C LEU A 115 33.06 -9.63 -21.28
N PHE A 116 32.89 -10.95 -21.32
CA PHE A 116 31.75 -11.64 -20.74
C PHE A 116 31.75 -11.57 -19.21
N ASN A 117 32.92 -11.62 -18.57
CA ASN A 117 33.05 -11.38 -17.13
C ASN A 117 32.59 -9.97 -16.77
N VAL A 118 33.06 -8.95 -17.49
CA VAL A 118 32.56 -7.58 -17.30
C VAL A 118 31.03 -7.52 -17.51
N LEU A 119 30.51 -8.07 -18.61
CA LEU A 119 29.07 -8.01 -18.94
C LEU A 119 28.19 -8.75 -17.93
N LEU A 120 28.69 -9.81 -17.29
CA LEU A 120 27.95 -10.64 -16.33
C LEU A 120 27.37 -9.83 -15.17
N LEU A 121 28.16 -8.89 -14.61
CA LEU A 121 27.73 -8.06 -13.46
C LEU A 121 27.30 -6.64 -13.82
N VAL A 122 27.34 -6.24 -15.09
CA VAL A 122 26.74 -4.95 -15.53
C VAL A 122 25.28 -4.81 -15.06
N PRO A 123 24.37 -5.78 -15.27
CA PRO A 123 23.00 -5.64 -14.79
C PRO A 123 22.90 -5.47 -13.28
N LEU A 124 23.72 -6.17 -12.47
CA LEU A 124 23.75 -6.01 -11.01
C LEU A 124 24.00 -4.55 -10.63
N GLY A 125 25.01 -3.91 -11.24
CA GLY A 125 25.31 -2.50 -11.05
C GLY A 125 24.14 -1.57 -11.35
N MET A 126 23.42 -1.85 -12.44
CA MET A 126 22.23 -1.09 -12.84
C MET A 126 21.11 -1.22 -11.82
N TYR A 127 20.78 -2.44 -11.37
CA TYR A 127 19.74 -2.68 -10.37
C TYR A 127 20.07 -2.07 -9.01
N LEU A 128 21.34 -2.18 -8.57
CA LEU A 128 21.78 -1.63 -7.29
C LEU A 128 21.60 -0.11 -7.25
N ARG A 129 21.92 0.61 -8.33
CA ARG A 129 21.70 2.06 -8.42
C ARG A 129 20.23 2.43 -8.58
N TYR A 130 19.52 1.82 -9.53
CA TYR A 130 18.16 2.22 -9.90
C TYR A 130 17.11 1.78 -8.88
N TYR A 131 17.05 0.48 -8.56
CA TYR A 131 16.00 -0.08 -7.70
C TYR A 131 16.38 -0.02 -6.22
N PHE A 132 17.59 -0.49 -5.87
CA PHE A 132 18.02 -0.57 -4.47
C PHE A 132 18.61 0.75 -3.94
N ARG A 133 18.84 1.75 -4.80
CA ARG A 133 19.35 3.08 -4.44
C ARG A 133 20.69 3.03 -3.68
N ARG A 134 21.58 2.10 -4.05
CA ARG A 134 22.92 1.98 -3.48
C ARG A 134 23.85 3.06 -4.04
N THR A 135 24.80 3.52 -3.23
CA THR A 135 25.87 4.43 -3.65
C THR A 135 26.93 3.69 -4.46
N TRP A 136 27.82 4.42 -5.14
CA TRP A 136 28.89 3.82 -5.96
C TRP A 136 29.79 2.88 -5.14
N TRP A 137 30.14 3.24 -3.89
CA TRP A 137 31.00 2.41 -3.04
C TRP A 137 30.26 1.19 -2.50
N GLN A 138 28.95 1.30 -2.24
CA GLN A 138 28.12 0.15 -1.88
C GLN A 138 28.02 -0.82 -3.05
N THR A 139 27.86 -0.31 -4.27
CA THR A 139 27.84 -1.13 -5.47
C THR A 139 29.17 -1.80 -5.73
N LEU A 140 30.30 -1.10 -5.53
CA LEU A 140 31.64 -1.67 -5.61
C LEU A 140 31.78 -2.85 -4.62
N PHE A 141 31.42 -2.62 -3.36
CA PHE A 141 31.53 -3.62 -2.31
C PHE A 141 30.60 -4.82 -2.54
N ILE A 142 29.34 -4.58 -2.91
CA ILE A 142 28.37 -5.66 -3.22
C ILE A 142 28.81 -6.43 -4.45
N GLY A 143 29.28 -5.74 -5.51
CA GLY A 143 29.81 -6.36 -6.71
C GLY A 143 30.96 -7.30 -6.39
N PHE A 144 31.93 -6.83 -5.61
CA PHE A 144 33.05 -7.63 -5.10
C PHE A 144 32.58 -8.84 -4.28
N LEU A 145 31.65 -8.66 -3.35
CA LEU A 145 31.14 -9.76 -2.53
C LEU A 145 30.38 -10.81 -3.34
N VAL A 146 29.61 -10.40 -4.35
CA VAL A 146 28.89 -11.33 -5.24
C VAL A 146 29.88 -12.15 -6.05
N THR A 147 30.87 -11.52 -6.68
CA THR A 147 31.89 -12.28 -7.43
C THR A 147 32.74 -13.16 -6.51
N LEU A 148 33.11 -12.67 -5.32
CA LEU A 148 33.80 -13.49 -4.33
C LEU A 148 32.96 -14.71 -3.90
N SER A 149 31.64 -14.54 -3.77
CA SER A 149 30.76 -15.66 -3.45
C SER A 149 30.74 -16.73 -4.55
N PHE A 150 30.90 -16.34 -5.81
CA PHE A 150 31.01 -17.26 -6.93
C PHE A 150 32.30 -18.06 -6.88
N GLU A 151 33.43 -17.36 -6.75
CA GLU A 151 34.76 -17.98 -6.69
C GLU A 151 34.89 -18.91 -5.47
N LEU A 152 34.40 -18.49 -4.30
CA LEU A 152 34.38 -19.34 -3.10
C LEU A 152 33.46 -20.56 -3.28
N THR A 153 32.32 -20.39 -3.95
CA THR A 153 31.42 -21.49 -4.24
C THR A 153 32.11 -22.52 -5.16
N GLN A 154 32.87 -22.09 -6.16
CA GLN A 154 33.60 -23.01 -7.06
C GLN A 154 34.82 -23.66 -6.39
N LEU A 155 35.61 -22.87 -5.65
CA LEU A 155 36.79 -23.33 -4.92
C LEU A 155 36.45 -24.39 -3.88
N THR A 156 35.31 -24.22 -3.20
CA THR A 156 34.80 -25.23 -2.25
C THR A 156 34.15 -26.43 -2.94
N GLY A 157 34.11 -26.46 -4.27
CA GLY A 157 33.45 -27.49 -5.07
C GLY A 157 31.92 -27.44 -5.03
N LEU A 158 31.33 -26.31 -4.67
CA LEU A 158 29.95 -26.14 -4.21
C LEU A 158 29.75 -26.71 -2.80
N TRP A 159 30.46 -26.12 -1.84
CA TRP A 159 30.27 -26.35 -0.40
C TRP A 159 30.43 -27.81 0.04
N GLY A 160 31.39 -28.53 -0.55
CA GLY A 160 31.72 -29.91 -0.19
C GLY A 160 30.82 -30.97 -0.85
N VAL A 161 29.92 -30.59 -1.76
CA VAL A 161 29.17 -31.57 -2.57
C VAL A 161 30.09 -32.34 -3.52
N TYR A 162 31.14 -31.68 -4.02
CA TYR A 162 32.21 -32.28 -4.81
C TYR A 162 33.49 -32.38 -3.97
N ALA A 163 34.25 -33.47 -4.16
CA ALA A 163 35.45 -33.74 -3.38
C ALA A 163 36.60 -32.77 -3.70
N HIS A 164 36.59 -32.18 -4.89
CA HIS A 164 37.62 -31.28 -5.40
C HIS A 164 37.00 -30.04 -6.08
N PRO A 165 37.73 -28.91 -6.16
CA PRO A 165 37.33 -27.79 -6.99
C PRO A 165 37.16 -28.24 -8.44
N TYR A 166 36.09 -27.78 -9.08
CA TYR A 166 35.76 -28.16 -10.46
C TYR A 166 35.88 -27.01 -11.46
N ARG A 167 36.08 -25.78 -10.97
CA ARG A 167 36.43 -24.59 -11.73
C ARG A 167 37.57 -23.87 -11.03
N LEU A 168 38.39 -23.17 -11.82
CA LEU A 168 39.51 -22.40 -11.33
C LEU A 168 38.98 -21.20 -10.53
N PHE A 169 39.54 -20.99 -9.33
CA PHE A 169 39.40 -19.73 -8.63
C PHE A 169 40.31 -18.70 -9.29
N ASP A 170 39.75 -17.60 -9.79
CA ASP A 170 40.50 -16.58 -10.52
C ASP A 170 40.33 -15.17 -9.93
N VAL A 171 41.44 -14.52 -9.56
CA VAL A 171 41.44 -13.14 -9.06
C VAL A 171 41.09 -12.14 -10.17
N ASP A 172 41.40 -12.45 -11.44
CA ASP A 172 41.04 -11.59 -12.56
C ASP A 172 39.52 -11.56 -12.78
N ASP A 173 38.83 -12.69 -12.59
CA ASP A 173 37.38 -12.75 -12.61
C ASP A 173 36.76 -11.86 -11.53
N LEU A 174 37.33 -11.85 -10.31
CA LEU A 174 36.90 -10.93 -9.25
C LEU A 174 37.03 -9.47 -9.69
N ILE A 175 38.14 -9.11 -10.33
CA ILE A 175 38.40 -7.73 -10.78
C ILE A 175 37.45 -7.34 -11.91
N LEU A 176 37.34 -8.16 -12.95
CA LEU A 176 36.54 -7.89 -14.15
C LEU A 176 35.04 -7.85 -13.84
N ASN A 177 34.54 -8.81 -13.06
CA ASN A 177 33.15 -8.82 -12.62
C ASN A 177 32.83 -7.59 -11.74
N THR A 178 33.72 -7.25 -10.80
CA THR A 178 33.55 -6.04 -9.97
C THR A 178 33.55 -4.77 -10.82
N PHE A 179 34.43 -4.69 -11.82
CA PHE A 179 34.47 -3.59 -12.77
C PHE A 179 33.18 -3.52 -13.61
N GLY A 180 32.65 -4.67 -14.04
CA GLY A 180 31.34 -4.79 -14.67
C GLY A 180 30.21 -4.18 -13.86
N ALA A 181 30.13 -4.48 -12.55
CA ALA A 181 29.16 -3.86 -11.65
C ALA A 181 29.30 -2.33 -11.60
N MET A 182 30.51 -1.80 -11.63
CA MET A 182 30.75 -0.35 -11.65
C MET A 182 30.38 0.30 -12.99
N ILE A 183 30.67 -0.37 -14.11
CA ILE A 183 30.21 0.06 -15.43
C ILE A 183 28.68 0.15 -15.44
N GLY A 184 27.98 -0.90 -14.99
CA GLY A 184 26.53 -0.90 -14.89
C GLY A 184 25.97 0.22 -14.01
N PHE A 185 26.62 0.48 -12.88
CA PHE A 185 26.28 1.60 -12.00
C PHE A 185 26.35 2.93 -12.74
N TRP A 186 27.42 3.22 -13.48
CA TRP A 186 27.54 4.50 -14.20
C TRP A 186 26.63 4.56 -15.43
N MET A 187 26.51 3.47 -16.19
CA MET A 187 25.70 3.37 -17.41
C MET A 187 24.21 3.63 -17.17
N VAL A 188 23.65 3.21 -16.03
CA VAL A 188 22.21 3.45 -15.79
C VAL A 188 21.92 4.93 -15.47
N GLY A 189 22.91 5.73 -15.11
CA GLY A 189 22.74 7.14 -14.75
C GLY A 189 22.01 7.97 -15.82
N PRO A 190 22.47 7.99 -17.08
CA PRO A 190 21.74 8.63 -18.17
C PRO A 190 20.34 8.06 -18.40
N ALA A 191 20.16 6.74 -18.30
CA ALA A 191 18.86 6.08 -18.49
C ALA A 191 17.83 6.46 -17.42
N MET A 192 18.26 6.77 -16.20
CA MET A 192 17.39 7.24 -15.11
C MET A 192 16.69 8.58 -15.41
N ARG A 193 17.09 9.32 -16.45
CA ARG A 193 16.36 10.52 -16.91
C ARG A 193 15.06 10.20 -17.64
N VAL A 194 14.93 8.97 -18.15
CA VAL A 194 13.77 8.51 -18.93
C VAL A 194 13.00 7.42 -18.18
N LEU A 195 13.68 6.63 -17.35
CA LEU A 195 13.03 5.63 -16.51
C LEU A 195 12.15 6.29 -15.43
N PRO A 196 10.98 5.69 -15.08
CA PRO A 196 10.13 6.22 -14.02
C PRO A 196 10.84 6.30 -12.66
N ASP A 197 10.61 7.37 -11.90
CA ASP A 197 11.12 7.47 -10.53
C ASP A 197 10.37 6.50 -9.61
N MET A 198 11.12 5.58 -8.99
CA MET A 198 10.57 4.60 -8.07
C MET A 198 9.90 5.25 -6.83
N ARG A 199 10.23 6.50 -6.48
CA ARG A 199 9.56 7.25 -5.40
C ARG A 199 8.11 7.58 -5.76
N LEU A 200 7.88 8.04 -6.98
CA LEU A 200 6.53 8.33 -7.48
C LEU A 200 5.71 7.05 -7.55
N VAL A 201 6.33 5.95 -8.01
CA VAL A 201 5.69 4.62 -8.00
C VAL A 201 5.34 4.17 -6.58
N ASP A 202 6.24 4.39 -5.60
CA ASP A 202 5.98 4.09 -4.19
C ASP A 202 4.79 4.92 -3.64
N GLU A 203 4.62 6.18 -4.08
CA GLU A 203 3.53 7.07 -3.68
C GLU A 203 2.18 6.66 -4.31
N GLU A 204 2.15 6.46 -5.62
CA GLU A 204 0.99 5.93 -6.35
C GLU A 204 0.52 4.60 -5.75
N ALA A 205 1.46 3.73 -5.36
CA ALA A 205 1.19 2.47 -4.72
C ALA A 205 0.45 2.63 -3.39
N ARG A 206 0.87 3.61 -2.56
CA ARG A 206 0.25 3.92 -1.25
C ARG A 206 -1.15 4.49 -1.43
N GLU A 207 -1.35 5.37 -2.39
CA GLU A 207 -2.67 5.91 -2.71
C GLU A 207 -3.62 4.82 -3.19
N ALA A 208 -3.16 3.95 -4.10
CA ALA A 208 -3.92 2.79 -4.55
C ALA A 208 -4.24 1.83 -3.40
N GLY A 209 -3.30 1.68 -2.45
CA GLY A 209 -3.40 0.83 -1.27
C GLY A 209 -4.43 1.26 -0.23
N VAL A 210 -5.03 2.46 -0.36
CA VAL A 210 -6.21 2.84 0.42
C VAL A 210 -7.41 1.95 0.09
N ARG A 211 -7.42 1.30 -1.08
CA ARG A 211 -8.50 0.41 -1.50
C ARG A 211 -8.00 -1.02 -1.62
N ALA A 212 -8.66 -1.92 -0.89
CA ALA A 212 -8.32 -3.35 -0.94
C ALA A 212 -8.59 -3.92 -2.35
N SER A 213 -7.54 -4.37 -3.04
CA SER A 213 -7.64 -5.02 -4.35
C SER A 213 -8.29 -6.41 -4.25
N VAL A 214 -8.78 -6.94 -5.37
CA VAL A 214 -9.32 -8.31 -5.42
C VAL A 214 -8.25 -9.33 -5.04
N THR A 215 -7.04 -9.16 -5.56
CA THR A 215 -5.89 -10.04 -5.30
C THR A 215 -5.47 -9.99 -3.83
N GLN A 216 -5.47 -8.83 -3.18
CA GLN A 216 -5.17 -8.72 -1.74
C GLN A 216 -6.20 -9.46 -0.88
N ARG A 217 -7.49 -9.35 -1.22
CA ARG A 217 -8.57 -10.04 -0.51
C ARG A 217 -8.49 -11.54 -0.70
N ALA A 218 -8.31 -11.99 -1.95
CA ALA A 218 -8.11 -13.40 -2.27
C ALA A 218 -6.89 -13.97 -1.53
N LEU A 219 -5.79 -13.21 -1.48
CA LEU A 219 -4.59 -13.60 -0.74
C LEU A 219 -4.86 -13.72 0.76
N SER A 220 -5.54 -12.74 1.39
CA SER A 220 -5.90 -12.87 2.81
C SER A 220 -6.74 -14.11 3.09
N PHE A 221 -7.76 -14.35 2.26
CA PHE A 221 -8.64 -15.51 2.39
C PHE A 221 -7.88 -16.83 2.20
N GLY A 222 -6.99 -16.91 1.21
CA GLY A 222 -6.16 -18.09 0.97
C GLY A 222 -5.21 -18.38 2.13
N ILE A 223 -4.61 -17.35 2.72
CA ILE A 223 -3.76 -17.50 3.91
C ILE A 223 -4.58 -18.03 5.09
N ASP A 224 -5.76 -17.44 5.37
CA ASP A 224 -6.64 -17.92 6.43
C ASP A 224 -7.11 -19.35 6.19
N LEU A 225 -7.42 -19.72 4.95
CA LEU A 225 -7.83 -21.07 4.57
C LEU A 225 -6.69 -22.08 4.81
N ILE A 226 -5.47 -21.77 4.37
CA ILE A 226 -4.29 -22.62 4.61
C ILE A 226 -4.06 -22.80 6.11
N LEU A 227 -4.15 -21.72 6.90
CA LEU A 227 -3.96 -21.80 8.34
C LEU A 227 -5.06 -22.62 9.02
N ALA A 228 -6.32 -22.46 8.61
CA ALA A 228 -7.43 -23.25 9.14
C ALA A 228 -7.25 -24.74 8.83
N GLN A 229 -6.89 -25.09 7.59
CA GLN A 229 -6.65 -26.48 7.18
C GLN A 229 -5.42 -27.09 7.87
N ALA A 230 -4.34 -26.33 8.00
CA ALA A 230 -3.17 -26.78 8.75
C ALA A 230 -3.51 -27.03 10.23
N ALA A 231 -4.32 -26.16 10.86
CA ALA A 231 -4.78 -26.33 12.23
C ALA A 231 -5.70 -27.56 12.38
N ALA A 232 -6.62 -27.79 11.44
CA ALA A 232 -7.49 -28.95 11.42
C ALA A 232 -6.68 -30.26 11.31
N GLY A 233 -5.74 -30.31 10.36
CA GLY A 233 -4.86 -31.46 10.16
C GLY A 233 -3.99 -31.76 11.38
N ALA A 234 -3.36 -30.72 11.95
CA ALA A 234 -2.55 -30.87 13.16
C ALA A 234 -3.37 -31.39 14.34
N LEU A 235 -4.57 -30.84 14.57
CA LEU A 235 -5.45 -31.27 15.65
C LEU A 235 -5.96 -32.70 15.42
N ALA A 236 -6.31 -33.06 14.19
CA ALA A 236 -6.69 -34.43 13.84
C ALA A 236 -5.55 -35.41 14.11
N SER A 237 -4.30 -35.06 13.74
CA SER A 237 -3.12 -35.89 14.02
C SER A 237 -2.87 -36.05 15.52
N ILE A 238 -3.00 -34.98 16.31
CA ILE A 238 -2.84 -35.02 17.76
C ILE A 238 -3.90 -35.94 18.38
N VAL A 239 -5.17 -35.74 18.03
CA VAL A 239 -6.29 -36.53 18.57
C VAL A 239 -6.18 -38.00 18.16
N ALA A 240 -5.78 -38.28 16.91
CA ALA A 240 -5.51 -39.65 16.47
C ALA A 240 -4.36 -40.29 17.26
N SER A 241 -3.25 -39.56 17.48
CA SER A 241 -2.11 -40.08 18.24
C SER A 241 -2.42 -40.38 19.72
N ALA A 242 -3.50 -39.79 20.25
CA ALA A 242 -4.00 -40.05 21.60
C ALA A 242 -4.95 -41.27 21.68
N GLY A 243 -5.13 -42.04 20.61
CA GLY A 243 -6.00 -43.22 20.56
C GLY A 243 -7.48 -42.93 20.30
N ALA A 244 -7.83 -41.68 19.96
CA ALA A 244 -9.22 -41.28 19.73
C ALA A 244 -9.81 -41.93 18.46
N ARG A 245 -8.96 -42.29 17.49
CA ARG A 245 -9.40 -42.92 16.25
C ARG A 245 -9.90 -44.33 16.51
N GLU A 246 -9.08 -45.14 17.18
CA GLU A 246 -9.38 -46.53 17.50
C GLU A 246 -10.61 -46.61 18.42
N THR A 247 -10.70 -45.71 19.41
CA THR A 247 -11.87 -45.66 20.31
C THR A 247 -13.16 -45.26 19.60
N LEU A 248 -13.10 -44.29 18.68
CA LEU A 248 -14.26 -43.89 17.87
C LEU A 248 -14.72 -45.01 16.93
N GLU A 249 -13.77 -45.64 16.22
CA GLU A 249 -14.06 -46.75 15.30
C GLU A 249 -14.62 -47.97 16.06
N ALA A 250 -14.08 -48.27 17.25
CA ALA A 250 -14.61 -49.33 18.12
C ALA A 250 -16.05 -49.05 18.61
N ALA A 251 -16.42 -47.77 18.77
CA ALA A 251 -17.78 -47.35 19.09
C ALA A 251 -18.73 -47.30 17.86
N GLY A 252 -18.26 -47.72 16.68
CA GLY A 252 -19.02 -47.69 15.42
C GLY A 252 -19.07 -46.31 14.75
N GLY A 253 -18.26 -45.35 15.20
CA GLY A 253 -18.16 -44.01 14.62
C GLY A 253 -17.23 -43.95 13.40
N SER A 254 -17.43 -42.94 12.54
CA SER A 254 -16.58 -42.69 11.37
C SER A 254 -15.51 -41.65 11.67
N TRP A 255 -14.24 -42.04 11.62
CA TRP A 255 -13.11 -41.11 11.75
C TRP A 255 -13.13 -40.02 10.68
N GLY A 256 -13.51 -40.36 9.44
CA GLY A 256 -13.63 -39.39 8.36
C GLY A 256 -14.67 -38.30 8.67
N PHE A 257 -15.81 -38.67 9.26
CA PHE A 257 -16.81 -37.70 9.69
C PHE A 257 -16.31 -36.81 10.83
N ALA A 258 -15.58 -37.38 11.80
CA ALA A 258 -14.97 -36.61 12.88
C ALA A 258 -13.94 -35.58 12.36
N VAL A 259 -13.11 -35.94 11.37
CA VAL A 259 -12.18 -35.01 10.73
C VAL A 259 -12.94 -33.88 10.00
N GLN A 260 -13.99 -34.18 9.26
CA GLN A 260 -14.82 -33.15 8.60
C GLN A 260 -15.48 -32.19 9.60
N ALA A 261 -15.96 -32.71 10.73
CA ALA A 261 -16.49 -31.87 11.81
C ALA A 261 -15.40 -30.94 12.39
N LEU A 262 -14.17 -31.44 12.53
CA LEU A 262 -13.03 -30.66 12.99
C LEU A 262 -12.62 -29.55 12.00
N GLU A 263 -12.63 -29.86 10.70
CA GLU A 263 -12.43 -28.88 9.63
C GLU A 263 -13.49 -27.76 9.69
N LEU A 264 -14.76 -28.11 9.90
CA LEU A 264 -15.82 -27.10 10.06
C LEU A 264 -15.61 -26.23 11.30
N ILE A 265 -15.24 -26.83 12.44
CA ILE A 265 -14.97 -26.11 13.71
C ILE A 265 -13.81 -25.14 13.53
N THR A 266 -12.72 -25.57 12.89
CA THR A 266 -11.55 -24.72 12.64
C THR A 266 -11.87 -23.59 11.65
N LEU A 267 -12.64 -23.86 10.59
CA LEU A 267 -13.13 -22.80 9.69
C LEU A 267 -13.97 -21.76 10.42
N VAL A 268 -14.94 -22.18 11.25
CA VAL A 268 -15.75 -21.28 12.07
C VAL A 268 -14.87 -20.49 13.05
N THR A 269 -13.86 -21.13 13.64
CA THR A 269 -12.93 -20.46 14.55
C THR A 269 -12.15 -19.36 13.84
N PHE A 270 -11.52 -19.66 12.70
CA PHE A 270 -10.66 -18.71 11.98
C PHE A 270 -11.45 -17.59 11.28
N PHE A 271 -12.62 -17.90 10.73
CA PHE A 271 -13.40 -16.94 9.94
C PHE A 271 -14.53 -16.26 10.72
N VAL A 272 -14.92 -16.76 11.89
CA VAL A 272 -15.98 -16.14 12.72
C VAL A 272 -15.46 -15.75 14.09
N ALA A 273 -14.93 -16.69 14.88
CA ALA A 273 -14.55 -16.42 16.27
C ALA A 273 -13.37 -15.44 16.36
N VAL A 274 -12.28 -15.69 15.62
CA VAL A 274 -11.10 -14.81 15.57
C VAL A 274 -11.48 -13.38 15.17
N PRO A 275 -12.13 -13.12 14.02
CA PRO A 275 -12.53 -11.78 13.63
C PRO A 275 -13.59 -11.15 14.55
N ALA A 276 -14.46 -11.93 15.22
CA ALA A 276 -15.37 -11.39 16.23
C ALA A 276 -14.61 -10.81 17.44
N CYS A 277 -13.52 -11.45 17.86
CA CYS A 277 -12.69 -11.02 18.99
C CYS A 277 -11.59 -10.00 18.62
N SER A 278 -11.26 -9.83 17.34
CA SER A 278 -10.15 -8.99 16.86
C SER A 278 -10.62 -7.74 16.10
N HIS A 279 -11.82 -7.25 16.41
CA HIS A 279 -12.43 -6.10 15.73
C HIS A 279 -12.51 -6.27 14.20
N GLY A 280 -12.88 -7.46 13.75
CA GLY A 280 -13.13 -7.78 12.35
C GLY A 280 -11.89 -8.22 11.56
N GLN A 281 -10.83 -8.73 12.19
CA GLN A 281 -9.62 -9.16 11.48
C GLN A 281 -9.33 -10.66 11.64
N THR A 282 -9.36 -11.40 10.54
CA THR A 282 -8.73 -12.73 10.50
C THR A 282 -7.21 -12.61 10.57
N LEU A 283 -6.48 -13.73 10.69
CA LEU A 283 -5.02 -13.71 10.76
C LEU A 283 -4.38 -13.22 9.45
N GLY A 284 -4.85 -13.72 8.31
CA GLY A 284 -4.45 -13.28 6.98
C GLY A 284 -4.82 -11.82 6.71
N GLN A 285 -5.98 -11.37 7.21
CA GLN A 285 -6.34 -9.95 7.13
C GLN A 285 -5.42 -9.08 7.99
N ARG A 286 -5.07 -9.50 9.21
CA ARG A 286 -4.10 -8.78 10.05
C ARG A 286 -2.73 -8.71 9.39
N LEU A 287 -2.29 -9.79 8.74
CA LEU A 287 -1.04 -9.84 7.98
C LEU A 287 -1.06 -8.84 6.81
N LEU A 288 -2.18 -8.69 6.11
CA LEU A 288 -2.31 -7.81 4.94
C LEU A 288 -2.93 -6.43 5.24
N LYS A 289 -3.06 -6.04 6.51
CA LYS A 289 -3.68 -4.78 6.95
C LYS A 289 -5.11 -4.59 6.39
N LEU A 290 -5.89 -5.66 6.37
CA LEU A 290 -7.31 -5.68 6.03
C LEU A 290 -8.18 -5.82 7.29
N ARG A 291 -9.46 -5.43 7.19
CA ARG A 291 -10.47 -5.59 8.22
C ARG A 291 -11.87 -5.69 7.62
N ILE A 292 -12.72 -6.48 8.26
CA ILE A 292 -14.16 -6.58 8.01
C ILE A 292 -14.86 -5.47 8.79
N VAL A 293 -15.57 -4.63 8.06
CA VAL A 293 -16.36 -3.52 8.61
C VAL A 293 -17.76 -3.53 7.98
N ARG A 294 -18.68 -2.75 8.54
CA ARG A 294 -19.96 -2.47 7.90
C ARG A 294 -19.78 -1.56 6.68
N SER A 295 -20.82 -1.41 5.87
CA SER A 295 -20.77 -0.55 4.68
C SER A 295 -20.43 0.92 4.97
N ASP A 296 -20.59 1.37 6.21
CA ASP A 296 -20.30 2.70 6.76
C ASP A 296 -18.96 2.78 7.54
N ALA A 297 -18.07 1.80 7.36
CA ALA A 297 -16.77 1.68 8.05
C ALA A 297 -16.85 1.52 9.60
N SER A 298 -18.05 1.35 10.16
CA SER A 298 -18.24 0.98 11.58
C SER A 298 -17.89 -0.49 11.82
N CYS A 299 -17.67 -0.86 13.09
CA CYS A 299 -17.34 -2.25 13.45
C CYS A 299 -18.46 -3.21 13.06
N ALA A 300 -18.11 -4.31 12.39
CA ALA A 300 -19.05 -5.38 12.08
C ALA A 300 -19.44 -6.14 13.35
N ARG A 301 -20.73 -6.45 13.50
CA ARG A 301 -21.22 -7.28 14.60
C ARG A 301 -20.90 -8.76 14.33
N TRP A 302 -20.73 -9.57 15.38
CA TRP A 302 -20.32 -10.98 15.26
C TRP A 302 -21.23 -11.79 14.31
N TYR A 303 -22.55 -11.57 14.36
CA TYR A 303 -23.49 -12.29 13.50
C TYR A 303 -23.39 -11.88 12.03
N GLN A 304 -22.90 -10.67 11.73
CA GLN A 304 -22.65 -10.24 10.35
C GLN A 304 -21.40 -10.91 9.78
N ILE A 305 -20.41 -11.19 10.63
CA ILE A 305 -19.22 -11.96 10.26
C ILE A 305 -19.62 -13.41 9.98
N LEU A 306 -20.42 -14.01 10.88
CA LEU A 306 -21.01 -15.34 10.66
C LEU A 306 -21.82 -15.38 9.35
N ALA A 307 -22.71 -14.42 9.11
CA ALA A 307 -23.48 -14.34 7.88
C ALA A 307 -22.58 -14.19 6.64
N ARG A 308 -21.53 -13.35 6.71
CA ARG A 308 -20.60 -13.11 5.60
C ARG A 308 -19.92 -14.40 5.15
N TYR A 309 -19.34 -15.15 6.09
CA TYR A 309 -18.59 -16.36 5.77
C TYR A 309 -19.48 -17.59 5.63
N GLY A 310 -20.58 -17.68 6.38
CA GLY A 310 -21.60 -18.71 6.21
C GLY A 310 -22.22 -18.67 4.81
N LEU A 311 -22.60 -17.47 4.32
CA LEU A 311 -23.09 -17.31 2.95
C LEU A 311 -21.99 -17.59 1.92
N LEU A 312 -20.73 -17.22 2.20
CA LEU A 312 -19.62 -17.54 1.28
C LEU A 312 -19.44 -19.05 1.16
N TYR A 313 -19.41 -19.76 2.29
CA TYR A 313 -19.30 -21.20 2.33
C TYR A 313 -20.48 -21.87 1.64
N LEU A 314 -21.71 -21.45 1.94
CA LEU A 314 -22.93 -21.93 1.29
C LEU A 314 -22.86 -21.80 -0.23
N PHE A 315 -22.52 -20.61 -0.74
CA PHE A 315 -22.42 -20.37 -2.18
C PHE A 315 -21.25 -21.12 -2.84
N ALA A 316 -20.18 -21.39 -2.09
CA ALA A 316 -19.03 -22.11 -2.59
C ALA A 316 -19.20 -23.63 -2.56
N THR A 317 -19.94 -24.19 -1.60
CA THR A 317 -20.01 -25.65 -1.40
C THR A 317 -21.30 -26.28 -1.91
N VAL A 318 -22.46 -25.66 -1.68
CA VAL A 318 -23.77 -26.27 -2.02
C VAL A 318 -23.87 -26.65 -3.50
N PRO A 319 -23.49 -25.80 -4.46
CA PRO A 319 -23.61 -26.18 -5.86
C PRO A 319 -22.75 -27.39 -6.23
N PHE A 320 -21.57 -27.53 -5.62
CA PHE A 320 -20.68 -28.67 -5.86
C PHE A 320 -21.18 -29.92 -5.15
N ALA A 321 -21.66 -29.80 -3.91
CA ALA A 321 -22.28 -30.90 -3.18
C ALA A 321 -23.51 -31.45 -3.92
N LEU A 322 -24.33 -30.58 -4.52
CA LEU A 322 -25.45 -31.00 -5.37
C LEU A 322 -24.97 -31.72 -6.64
N LEU A 323 -23.94 -31.20 -7.30
CA LEU A 323 -23.38 -31.84 -8.50
C LEU A 323 -22.83 -33.23 -8.18
N PHE A 324 -21.91 -33.33 -7.21
CA PHE A 324 -21.30 -34.60 -6.82
C PHE A 324 -22.32 -35.57 -6.26
N GLY A 325 -23.28 -35.09 -5.47
CA GLY A 325 -24.40 -35.88 -4.99
C GLY A 325 -25.23 -36.51 -6.10
N VAL A 326 -25.34 -35.87 -7.28
CA VAL A 326 -26.01 -36.45 -8.46
C VAL A 326 -25.11 -37.40 -9.24
N LEU A 327 -23.81 -37.08 -9.35
CA LEU A 327 -22.83 -37.91 -10.04
C LEU A 327 -22.58 -39.24 -9.34
N ASP A 328 -22.63 -39.25 -8.00
CA ASP A 328 -22.42 -40.42 -7.14
C ASP A 328 -23.62 -41.37 -7.08
N LEU A 329 -24.78 -40.97 -7.62
CA LEU A 329 -25.95 -41.85 -7.67
C LEU A 329 -25.70 -43.04 -8.59
N ASP A 330 -26.08 -44.23 -8.15
CA ASP A 330 -25.98 -45.45 -8.96
C ASP A 330 -27.19 -45.56 -9.91
N PRO A 331 -26.98 -45.49 -11.24
CA PRO A 331 -28.08 -45.58 -12.20
C PRO A 331 -28.85 -46.90 -12.12
N SER A 332 -28.20 -47.98 -11.70
CA SER A 332 -28.83 -49.30 -11.61
C SER A 332 -29.87 -49.39 -10.49
N LYS A 333 -29.80 -48.49 -9.51
CA LYS A 333 -30.73 -48.44 -8.36
C LYS A 333 -31.84 -47.44 -8.52
N ALA A 334 -32.01 -46.82 -9.70
CA ALA A 334 -32.98 -45.75 -9.93
C ALA A 334 -34.42 -46.12 -9.51
N GLY A 335 -34.82 -47.38 -9.68
CA GLY A 335 -36.15 -47.87 -9.29
C GLY A 335 -36.39 -47.95 -7.77
N GLU A 336 -35.34 -47.89 -6.96
CA GLU A 336 -35.41 -47.93 -5.49
C GLU A 336 -35.24 -46.52 -4.86
N MET A 337 -35.01 -45.49 -5.68
CA MET A 337 -34.74 -44.14 -5.24
C MET A 337 -36.02 -43.31 -5.08
N ASN A 338 -35.95 -42.23 -4.29
CA ASN A 338 -37.03 -41.24 -4.27
C ASN A 338 -37.16 -40.54 -5.63
N ALA A 339 -38.32 -39.94 -5.89
CA ALA A 339 -38.64 -39.32 -7.19
C ALA A 339 -37.61 -38.28 -7.65
N VAL A 340 -37.03 -37.51 -6.72
CA VAL A 340 -36.04 -36.46 -7.02
C VAL A 340 -34.71 -37.08 -7.48
N ALA A 341 -34.24 -38.11 -6.78
CA ALA A 341 -32.97 -38.76 -7.09
C ALA A 341 -33.08 -39.63 -8.36
N ALA A 342 -34.21 -40.31 -8.57
CA ALA A 342 -34.50 -41.03 -9.81
C ALA A 342 -34.48 -40.09 -11.02
N PHE A 343 -35.16 -38.93 -10.92
CA PHE A 343 -35.15 -37.89 -11.96
C PHE A 343 -33.73 -37.37 -12.24
N ALA A 344 -32.94 -37.11 -11.19
CA ALA A 344 -31.57 -36.61 -11.35
C ALA A 344 -30.64 -37.62 -12.03
N VAL A 345 -30.84 -38.93 -11.79
CA VAL A 345 -30.12 -40.01 -12.49
C VAL A 345 -30.52 -40.04 -13.96
N GLU A 346 -31.82 -40.08 -14.26
CA GLU A 346 -32.36 -40.18 -15.62
C GLU A 346 -31.92 -38.98 -16.48
N HIS A 347 -31.88 -37.80 -15.89
CA HIS A 347 -31.51 -36.55 -16.56
C HIS A 347 -30.11 -36.04 -16.18
N ARG A 348 -29.19 -36.93 -15.78
CA ARG A 348 -27.85 -36.55 -15.29
C ARG A 348 -27.13 -35.56 -16.19
N ALA A 349 -27.13 -35.79 -17.50
CA ALA A 349 -26.48 -34.91 -18.47
C ALA A 349 -27.08 -33.48 -18.43
N VAL A 350 -28.40 -33.36 -18.34
CA VAL A 350 -29.10 -32.08 -18.25
C VAL A 350 -28.73 -31.38 -16.95
N VAL A 351 -28.70 -32.09 -15.82
CA VAL A 351 -28.30 -31.52 -14.51
C VAL A 351 -26.88 -30.97 -14.56
N VAL A 352 -25.94 -31.71 -15.15
CA VAL A 352 -24.55 -31.25 -15.33
C VAL A 352 -24.51 -30.00 -16.22
N TRP A 353 -25.23 -29.97 -17.34
CA TRP A 353 -25.29 -28.79 -18.21
C TRP A 353 -25.91 -27.56 -17.53
N VAL A 354 -26.99 -27.75 -16.76
CA VAL A 354 -27.61 -26.69 -15.96
C VAL A 354 -26.62 -26.14 -14.93
N TRP A 355 -25.87 -27.03 -14.27
CA TRP A 355 -24.83 -26.64 -13.33
C TRP A 355 -23.70 -25.84 -14.02
N ILE A 356 -23.22 -26.31 -15.19
CA ILE A 356 -22.19 -25.61 -15.98
C ILE A 356 -22.69 -24.22 -16.38
N ALA A 357 -23.92 -24.11 -16.88
CA ALA A 357 -24.53 -22.84 -17.26
C ALA A 357 -24.64 -21.89 -16.05
N PHE A 358 -25.14 -22.39 -14.91
CA PHE A 358 -25.22 -21.62 -13.67
C PHE A 358 -23.85 -21.11 -13.21
N MET A 359 -22.84 -21.97 -13.17
CA MET A 359 -21.48 -21.61 -12.78
C MET A 359 -20.82 -20.63 -13.74
N SER A 360 -21.08 -20.78 -15.04
CA SER A 360 -20.58 -19.88 -16.07
C SER A 360 -21.19 -18.48 -15.93
N ILE A 361 -22.51 -18.39 -15.71
CA ILE A 361 -23.21 -17.12 -15.46
C ILE A 361 -22.69 -16.48 -14.17
N TRP A 362 -22.53 -17.26 -13.11
CA TRP A 362 -22.01 -16.77 -11.83
C TRP A 362 -20.58 -16.22 -11.98
N GLY A 363 -19.68 -16.98 -12.61
CA GLY A 363 -18.31 -16.59 -12.90
C GLY A 363 -18.24 -15.32 -13.77
N ALA A 364 -19.02 -15.26 -14.85
CA ALA A 364 -19.13 -14.08 -15.70
C ALA A 364 -19.61 -12.84 -14.89
N SER A 365 -20.57 -13.03 -13.98
CA SER A 365 -21.05 -11.95 -13.11
C SER A 365 -19.96 -11.40 -12.18
N LEU A 366 -19.08 -12.25 -11.65
CA LEU A 366 -17.95 -11.85 -10.80
C LEU A 366 -16.91 -11.06 -11.61
N ILE A 367 -16.61 -11.52 -12.83
CA ILE A 367 -15.70 -10.83 -13.76
C ILE A 367 -16.23 -9.45 -14.10
N VAL A 368 -17.50 -9.32 -14.49
CA VAL A 368 -18.13 -8.03 -14.80
C VAL A 368 -18.11 -7.09 -13.59
N ARG A 369 -18.38 -7.59 -12.38
CA ARG A 369 -18.31 -6.78 -11.15
C ARG A 369 -16.87 -6.35 -10.84
N ALA A 370 -15.89 -7.22 -11.01
CA ALA A 370 -14.48 -6.91 -10.81
C ALA A 370 -14.00 -5.86 -11.82
N MET A 371 -14.34 -6.01 -13.11
CA MET A 371 -14.03 -5.04 -14.15
C MET A 371 -14.69 -3.68 -13.89
N ARG A 372 -15.98 -3.65 -13.54
CA ARG A 372 -16.68 -2.40 -13.18
C ARG A 372 -16.06 -1.72 -11.96
N ALA A 373 -15.66 -2.49 -10.95
CA ALA A 373 -14.97 -1.98 -9.77
C ALA A 373 -13.63 -1.33 -10.14
N ALA A 374 -12.85 -1.99 -11.01
CA ALA A 374 -11.59 -1.48 -11.51
C ALA A 374 -11.76 -0.19 -12.34
N VAL A 375 -12.62 -0.22 -13.37
CA VAL A 375 -12.86 0.90 -14.30
C VAL A 375 -13.44 2.11 -13.58
N LYS A 376 -14.47 1.91 -12.75
CA LYS A 376 -15.14 3.01 -12.02
C LYS A 376 -14.43 3.40 -10.73
N LYS A 377 -13.28 2.78 -10.43
CA LYS A 377 -12.53 2.99 -9.17
C LYS A 377 -13.43 2.85 -7.93
N ARG A 378 -14.42 1.93 -7.97
CA ARG A 378 -15.38 1.64 -6.89
C ARG A 378 -14.94 0.39 -6.12
N PRO A 379 -15.28 0.27 -4.82
CA PRO A 379 -14.96 -0.93 -4.07
C PRO A 379 -15.67 -2.15 -4.67
N PHE A 380 -14.91 -3.22 -4.92
CA PHE A 380 -15.48 -4.51 -5.26
C PHE A 380 -16.30 -5.04 -4.07
N VAL A 381 -17.53 -5.52 -4.30
CA VAL A 381 -18.38 -6.09 -3.26
C VAL A 381 -18.97 -7.40 -3.76
N MET A 382 -18.68 -8.48 -3.03
CA MET A 382 -19.27 -9.80 -3.29
C MET A 382 -20.70 -9.87 -2.72
N LEU A 383 -21.51 -10.79 -3.27
CA LEU A 383 -22.91 -10.96 -2.88
C LEU A 383 -23.08 -11.25 -1.38
N ASN A 384 -22.25 -12.13 -0.82
CA ASN A 384 -22.25 -12.42 0.62
C ASN A 384 -21.96 -11.17 1.48
N GLY A 385 -21.08 -10.27 1.01
CA GLY A 385 -20.83 -8.99 1.67
C GLY A 385 -22.03 -8.05 1.61
N LEU A 386 -22.73 -8.01 0.49
CA LEU A 386 -23.96 -7.23 0.32
C LEU A 386 -25.08 -7.73 1.25
N LEU A 387 -25.32 -9.04 1.25
CA LEU A 387 -26.37 -9.68 2.08
C LEU A 387 -26.09 -9.57 3.58
N SER A 388 -24.82 -9.56 4.00
CA SER A 388 -24.43 -9.39 5.42
C SER A 388 -24.25 -7.92 5.85
N ASN A 389 -24.38 -6.98 4.92
CA ASN A 389 -24.01 -5.56 5.10
C ASN A 389 -22.57 -5.40 5.64
N THR A 390 -21.62 -6.13 5.07
CA THR A 390 -20.20 -6.09 5.42
C THR A 390 -19.29 -5.90 4.21
N ARG A 391 -18.12 -5.29 4.45
CA ARG A 391 -17.07 -5.04 3.46
C ARG A 391 -15.73 -5.44 4.06
N VAL A 392 -14.81 -5.87 3.20
CA VAL A 392 -13.38 -6.01 3.55
C VAL A 392 -12.66 -4.79 2.99
N MET A 393 -12.07 -4.01 3.88
CA MET A 393 -11.38 -2.76 3.59
C MET A 393 -9.96 -2.82 4.13
N THR A 394 -9.05 -2.01 3.58
CA THR A 394 -7.75 -1.81 4.22
C THR A 394 -7.92 -0.97 5.48
N VAL A 395 -7.04 -1.12 6.46
CA VAL A 395 -7.08 -0.31 7.70
C VAL A 395 -7.02 1.18 7.38
N ALA A 396 -6.12 1.60 6.49
CA ALA A 396 -6.04 2.97 6.00
C ALA A 396 -7.34 3.43 5.29
N GLY A 397 -8.00 2.54 4.55
CA GLY A 397 -9.30 2.82 3.94
C GLY A 397 -10.41 3.00 4.97
N VAL A 398 -10.38 2.27 6.08
CA VAL A 398 -11.34 2.43 7.18
C VAL A 398 -11.13 3.77 7.90
N GLU A 399 -9.88 4.13 8.18
CA GLU A 399 -9.53 5.42 8.80
C GLU A 399 -10.01 6.58 7.94
N ARG A 400 -9.71 6.56 6.64
CA ARG A 400 -10.14 7.60 5.70
C ARG A 400 -11.66 7.76 5.62
N GLU A 401 -12.43 6.67 5.66
CA GLU A 401 -13.89 6.75 5.68
C GLU A 401 -14.43 7.22 7.03
N ARG A 402 -13.75 6.94 8.15
CA ARG A 402 -14.11 7.46 9.46
C ARG A 402 -13.82 8.95 9.58
N GLU A 403 -12.69 9.42 9.07
CA GLU A 403 -12.36 10.85 8.97
C GLU A 403 -13.41 11.59 8.14
N ARG A 404 -13.80 11.02 6.99
CA ARG A 404 -14.90 11.57 6.17
C ARG A 404 -16.21 11.68 6.93
N ARG A 405 -16.48 10.78 7.86
CA ARG A 405 -17.69 10.78 8.69
C ARG A 405 -17.61 11.76 9.88
N GLN A 406 -16.40 12.11 10.33
CA GLN A 406 -16.22 13.12 11.37
C GLN A 406 -16.47 14.55 10.86
N VAL A 407 -16.50 14.74 9.53
CA VAL A 407 -16.93 16.00 8.92
C VAL A 407 -18.45 16.01 8.87
N LEU A 408 -19.07 16.86 9.68
CA LEU A 408 -20.51 17.10 9.66
C LEU A 408 -20.87 17.94 8.42
N ASP A 409 -21.97 17.61 7.75
CA ASP A 409 -22.53 18.49 6.73
C ASP A 409 -23.14 19.76 7.35
N VAL A 410 -23.40 20.78 6.53
CA VAL A 410 -23.95 22.06 7.02
C VAL A 410 -25.27 21.86 7.79
N PRO A 411 -26.25 21.07 7.30
CA PRO A 411 -27.45 20.72 8.07
C PRO A 411 -27.17 20.03 9.42
N GLU A 412 -26.22 19.10 9.47
CA GLU A 412 -25.82 18.35 10.67
C GLU A 412 -25.18 19.26 11.73
N ILE A 413 -24.36 20.24 11.32
CA ILE A 413 -23.82 21.27 12.22
C ILE A 413 -24.98 22.09 12.82
N GLY A 414 -25.91 22.57 11.99
CA GLY A 414 -27.05 23.35 12.47
C GLY A 414 -28.03 22.56 13.34
N GLU A 415 -28.13 21.24 13.16
CA GLU A 415 -28.87 20.34 14.06
C GLU A 415 -28.16 20.18 15.40
N LEU A 416 -26.83 20.00 15.37
CA LEU A 416 -26.01 19.84 16.58
C LEU A 416 -26.06 21.10 17.45
N GLU A 417 -25.88 22.28 16.87
CA GLU A 417 -25.99 23.56 17.57
C GLU A 417 -27.35 23.73 18.24
N ARG A 418 -28.43 23.33 17.55
CA ARG A 418 -29.79 23.42 18.09
C ARG A 418 -30.02 22.46 19.26
N ARG A 419 -29.44 21.25 19.22
CA ARG A 419 -29.51 20.30 20.34
C ARG A 419 -28.74 20.81 21.55
N ILE A 420 -27.54 21.36 21.33
CA ILE A 420 -26.75 21.95 22.41
C ILE A 420 -27.52 23.11 23.08
N ALA A 421 -28.20 23.94 22.29
CA ALA A 421 -29.09 24.98 22.79
C ALA A 421 -30.28 24.42 23.59
N GLN A 422 -30.90 23.33 23.14
CA GLN A 422 -31.99 22.65 23.88
C GLN A 422 -31.51 22.02 25.19
N ASP A 423 -30.27 21.53 25.23
CA ASP A 423 -29.63 20.96 26.43
C ASP A 423 -29.13 22.04 27.42
N GLY A 424 -29.40 23.32 27.14
CA GLY A 424 -29.21 24.44 28.07
C GLY A 424 -27.97 25.29 27.85
N THR A 425 -27.16 25.02 26.80
CA THR A 425 -26.01 25.88 26.45
C THR A 425 -26.40 26.85 25.34
N PRO A 426 -26.57 28.16 25.61
CA PRO A 426 -27.03 29.11 24.60
C PRO A 426 -26.01 29.28 23.47
N LEU A 427 -26.48 29.66 22.27
CA LEU A 427 -25.62 29.90 21.11
C LEU A 427 -24.55 30.98 21.36
N SER A 428 -24.82 31.94 22.25
CA SER A 428 -23.85 32.96 22.65
C SER A 428 -22.66 32.36 23.41
N GLU A 429 -22.88 31.34 24.23
CA GLU A 429 -21.80 30.63 24.91
C GLU A 429 -20.99 29.77 23.95
N LEU A 430 -21.64 29.18 22.93
CA LEU A 430 -20.92 28.48 21.86
C LEU A 430 -20.02 29.42 21.07
N MET A 431 -20.53 30.59 20.71
CA MET A 431 -19.77 31.66 20.04
C MET A 431 -18.58 32.13 20.88
N GLU A 432 -18.80 32.34 22.19
CA GLU A 432 -17.73 32.71 23.13
C GLU A 432 -16.61 31.65 23.17
N ARG A 433 -16.99 30.37 23.24
CA ARG A 433 -16.03 29.25 23.23
C ARG A 433 -15.30 29.12 21.89
N ALA A 434 -16.01 29.30 20.77
CA ALA A 434 -15.43 29.22 19.42
C ALA A 434 -14.40 30.33 19.20
N GLY A 435 -14.77 31.58 19.47
CA GLY A 435 -13.84 32.71 19.34
C GLY A 435 -12.63 32.62 20.27
N CYS A 436 -12.82 32.13 21.50
CA CYS A 436 -11.72 31.89 22.44
C CYS A 436 -10.74 30.81 21.92
N ALA A 437 -11.25 29.69 21.38
CA ALA A 437 -10.41 28.64 20.80
C ALA A 437 -9.58 29.14 19.59
N VAL A 438 -10.17 30.04 18.78
CA VAL A 438 -9.46 30.67 17.66
C VAL A 438 -8.36 31.58 18.18
N ALA A 439 -8.65 32.42 19.19
CA ALA A 439 -7.64 33.28 19.82
C ALA A 439 -6.48 32.47 20.44
N ASP A 440 -6.78 31.35 21.11
CA ASP A 440 -5.75 30.46 21.65
C ASP A 440 -4.89 29.83 20.54
N THR A 441 -5.49 29.49 19.41
CA THR A 441 -4.76 28.99 18.24
C THR A 441 -3.83 30.06 17.67
N VAL A 442 -4.28 31.32 17.59
CA VAL A 442 -3.44 32.46 17.18
C VAL A 442 -2.27 32.61 18.13
N ARG A 443 -2.50 32.64 19.44
CA ARG A 443 -1.46 32.77 20.48
C ARG A 443 -0.45 31.63 20.47
N ALA A 444 -0.84 30.44 20.05
CA ALA A 444 0.06 29.30 19.93
C ALA A 444 1.02 29.40 18.72
N HIS A 445 0.66 30.15 17.68
CA HIS A 445 1.40 30.20 16.41
C HIS A 445 2.01 31.58 16.09
N VAL A 446 1.57 32.63 16.77
CA VAL A 446 2.00 34.01 16.55
C VAL A 446 2.84 34.49 17.75
N PRO A 447 4.04 35.07 17.53
CA PRO A 447 4.84 35.62 18.62
C PRO A 447 4.12 36.73 19.37
N ASP A 448 4.30 36.79 20.70
CA ASP A 448 3.73 37.81 21.58
C ASP A 448 4.75 38.93 21.89
N PRO A 449 4.42 40.24 21.74
CA PRO A 449 3.23 40.81 21.10
C PRO A 449 3.45 41.09 19.61
N ALA A 450 2.51 40.68 18.75
CA ALA A 450 2.55 40.99 17.32
C ALA A 450 1.16 41.43 16.81
N PRO A 451 1.08 42.30 15.77
CA PRO A 451 -0.20 42.79 15.29
C PRO A 451 -1.04 41.68 14.65
N VAL A 452 -2.34 41.62 14.94
CA VAL A 452 -3.27 40.65 14.36
C VAL A 452 -4.45 41.37 13.72
N VAL A 453 -4.84 40.94 12.52
CA VAL A 453 -6.08 41.41 11.88
C VAL A 453 -7.14 40.33 11.94
N VAL A 454 -8.35 40.71 12.34
CA VAL A 454 -9.54 39.85 12.30
C VAL A 454 -10.51 40.43 11.27
N LEU A 455 -10.87 39.63 10.26
CA LEU A 455 -11.84 40.03 9.23
C LEU A 455 -13.20 39.41 9.59
N ALA A 456 -14.14 40.21 10.08
CA ALA A 456 -15.43 39.72 10.58
C ALA A 456 -16.59 40.04 9.64
N GLY A 457 -17.32 38.98 9.24
CA GLY A 457 -18.56 39.12 8.49
C GLY A 457 -19.74 39.58 9.33
N SER A 458 -20.91 39.69 8.70
CA SER A 458 -22.17 40.09 9.34
C SER A 458 -23.00 38.93 9.90
N GLY A 459 -22.46 37.71 9.91
CA GLY A 459 -23.11 36.48 10.39
C GLY A 459 -22.52 35.95 11.69
N ASN A 460 -22.90 34.73 12.08
CA ASN A 460 -22.40 34.09 13.31
C ASN A 460 -20.89 33.88 13.30
N ASN A 461 -20.28 33.51 12.16
CA ASN A 461 -18.82 33.43 12.04
C ASN A 461 -18.16 34.80 12.34
N GLY A 462 -18.80 35.88 11.90
CA GLY A 462 -18.36 37.23 12.25
C GLY A 462 -18.40 37.49 13.76
N GLY A 463 -19.44 37.00 14.44
CA GLY A 463 -19.56 37.02 15.90
C GLY A 463 -18.41 36.28 16.60
N ASP A 464 -18.02 35.10 16.10
CA ASP A 464 -16.83 34.37 16.58
C ASP A 464 -15.56 35.22 16.40
N GLY A 465 -15.47 35.95 15.28
CA GLY A 465 -14.43 36.94 15.01
C GLY A 465 -14.39 38.10 16.02
N TRP A 466 -15.56 38.64 16.41
CA TRP A 466 -15.65 39.68 17.44
C TRP A 466 -15.11 39.18 18.80
N VAL A 467 -15.49 37.96 19.21
CA VAL A 467 -14.95 37.33 20.42
C VAL A 467 -13.44 37.14 20.31
N CYS A 468 -12.96 36.56 19.21
CA CYS A 468 -11.53 36.34 18.97
C CYS A 468 -10.74 37.64 19.09
N ALA A 469 -11.22 38.73 18.46
CA ALA A 469 -10.57 40.03 18.54
C ALA A 469 -10.52 40.59 19.96
N ARG A 470 -11.60 40.43 20.74
CA ARG A 470 -11.65 40.83 22.15
C ARG A 470 -10.62 40.06 22.97
N ILE A 471 -10.62 38.73 22.89
CA ILE A 471 -9.73 37.86 23.68
C ILE A 471 -8.26 38.11 23.35
N LEU A 472 -7.92 38.33 22.07
CA LEU A 472 -6.57 38.70 21.66
C LEU A 472 -6.14 40.05 22.24
N ALA A 473 -7.03 41.04 22.21
CA ALA A 473 -6.73 42.36 22.77
C ALA A 473 -6.61 42.31 24.31
N GLU A 474 -7.42 41.51 24.99
CA GLU A 474 -7.28 41.25 26.43
C GLU A 474 -5.94 40.58 26.79
N ALA A 475 -5.43 39.73 25.90
CA ALA A 475 -4.12 39.11 26.01
C ALA A 475 -2.95 40.06 25.65
N GLY A 476 -3.24 41.30 25.23
CA GLY A 476 -2.23 42.33 24.92
C GLY A 476 -1.81 42.43 23.46
N TYR A 477 -2.42 41.65 22.55
CA TYR A 477 -2.10 41.73 21.12
C TYR A 477 -2.65 43.03 20.51
N PRO A 478 -1.84 43.79 19.76
CA PRO A 478 -2.34 44.89 18.94
C PRO A 478 -3.29 44.35 17.87
N THR A 479 -4.60 44.49 18.08
CA THR A 479 -5.61 43.82 17.25
C THR A 479 -6.37 44.84 16.41
N THR A 480 -6.52 44.57 15.12
CA THR A 480 -7.37 45.35 14.21
C THR A 480 -8.52 44.48 13.73
N LEU A 481 -9.74 44.82 14.11
CA LEU A 481 -10.94 44.16 13.66
C LEU A 481 -11.55 44.94 12.48
N VAL A 482 -11.74 44.27 11.36
CA VAL A 482 -12.41 44.81 10.17
C VAL A 482 -13.83 44.26 10.11
N ALA A 483 -14.82 45.16 10.14
CA ALA A 483 -16.25 44.81 10.09
C ALA A 483 -16.95 45.55 8.93
N ALA A 484 -17.94 44.92 8.30
CA ALA A 484 -18.56 45.46 7.09
C ALA A 484 -19.63 46.51 7.43
N GLU A 485 -20.21 46.39 8.62
CA GLU A 485 -21.26 47.28 9.13
C GLU A 485 -21.02 47.55 10.62
N LEU A 486 -21.68 48.60 11.13
CA LEU A 486 -21.72 48.89 12.57
C LEU A 486 -22.31 47.71 13.35
N ALA A 487 -21.81 47.47 14.57
CA ALA A 487 -22.29 46.40 15.46
C ALA A 487 -23.83 46.39 15.60
N GLU A 488 -24.45 47.56 15.72
CA GLU A 488 -25.91 47.73 15.85
C GLU A 488 -26.70 47.29 14.60
N ARG A 489 -26.06 47.23 13.43
CA ARG A 489 -26.68 46.88 12.14
C ARG A 489 -26.58 45.40 11.80
N ILE A 490 -25.75 44.64 12.52
CA ILE A 490 -25.65 43.18 12.36
C ILE A 490 -27.03 42.57 12.64
N ARG A 491 -27.55 41.77 11.70
CA ARG A 491 -28.88 41.16 11.84
C ARG A 491 -28.87 39.81 12.52
N ALA A 492 -27.74 39.11 12.49
CA ALA A 492 -27.60 37.78 13.04
C ALA A 492 -27.46 37.84 14.57
N GLU A 493 -28.27 37.05 15.28
CA GLU A 493 -28.11 36.80 16.71
C GLU A 493 -27.51 35.40 16.91
N PRO A 494 -26.53 35.24 17.84
CA PRO A 494 -26.11 36.19 18.87
C PRO A 494 -25.00 37.18 18.44
N ALA A 495 -24.57 37.16 17.17
CA ALA A 495 -23.45 37.97 16.69
C ALA A 495 -23.61 39.48 16.95
N ARG A 496 -24.82 40.02 16.80
CA ARG A 496 -25.10 41.43 17.08
C ARG A 496 -24.82 41.78 18.53
N GLN A 497 -25.37 41.00 19.47
CA GLN A 497 -25.17 41.24 20.90
C GLN A 497 -23.70 41.19 21.28
N THR A 498 -22.98 40.15 20.82
CA THR A 498 -21.53 39.98 21.03
C THR A 498 -20.72 41.17 20.52
N ALA A 499 -21.06 41.70 19.34
CA ALA A 499 -20.39 42.85 18.76
C ALA A 499 -20.61 44.13 19.60
N ILE A 500 -21.84 44.36 20.09
CA ILE A 500 -22.18 45.53 20.93
C ILE A 500 -21.45 45.45 22.28
N GLU A 501 -21.45 44.28 22.90
CA GLU A 501 -20.76 44.04 24.18
C GLU A 501 -19.26 44.24 24.04
N THR A 502 -18.65 43.60 23.02
CA THR A 502 -17.23 43.76 22.71
C THR A 502 -16.88 45.23 22.49
N PHE A 503 -17.66 45.95 21.69
CA PHE A 503 -17.43 47.37 21.41
C PHE A 503 -17.47 48.24 22.68
N SER A 504 -18.39 47.94 23.59
CA SER A 504 -18.52 48.63 24.88
C SER A 504 -17.32 48.36 25.78
N GLU A 505 -16.84 47.12 25.80
CA GLU A 505 -15.68 46.70 26.60
C GLU A 505 -14.36 47.34 26.14
N ILE A 506 -14.16 47.50 24.83
CA ILE A 506 -12.96 48.17 24.27
C ILE A 506 -12.77 49.54 24.93
N SER A 507 -13.85 50.32 24.98
CA SER A 507 -13.85 51.67 25.53
C SER A 507 -13.66 51.67 27.05
N ALA A 508 -14.35 50.77 27.76
CA ALA A 508 -14.30 50.69 29.22
C ALA A 508 -12.92 50.24 29.74
N ARG A 509 -12.29 49.27 29.07
CA ARG A 509 -11.04 48.61 29.51
C ARG A 509 -9.80 49.15 28.81
N LYS A 510 -9.95 50.06 27.83
CA LYS A 510 -8.85 50.61 27.00
C LYS A 510 -8.01 49.50 26.34
N LEU A 511 -8.69 48.51 25.76
CA LEU A 511 -8.03 47.39 25.09
C LEU A 511 -7.29 47.88 23.82
N PRO A 512 -6.17 47.24 23.43
CA PRO A 512 -5.45 47.53 22.19
C PRO A 512 -6.19 46.98 20.95
N LEU A 513 -7.48 47.29 20.82
CA LEU A 513 -8.35 46.85 19.73
C LEU A 513 -8.85 48.05 18.93
N THR A 514 -8.46 48.10 17.65
CA THR A 514 -8.95 49.09 16.67
C THR A 514 -10.02 48.46 15.80
N VAL A 515 -11.18 49.10 15.67
CA VAL A 515 -12.28 48.63 14.81
C VAL A 515 -12.36 49.51 13.56
N LEU A 516 -12.18 48.89 12.38
CA LEU A 516 -12.34 49.52 11.08
C LEU A 516 -13.67 49.09 10.46
N ILE A 517 -14.55 50.05 10.20
CA ILE A 517 -15.87 49.79 9.63
C ILE A 517 -15.86 50.15 8.16
N ALA A 518 -16.14 49.16 7.31
CA ALA A 518 -16.15 49.27 5.85
C ALA A 518 -14.95 50.09 5.32
N PRO A 519 -13.70 49.72 5.66
CA PRO A 519 -12.53 50.50 5.27
C PRO A 519 -12.37 50.53 3.75
N ASP A 520 -11.80 51.61 3.25
CA ASP A 520 -11.33 51.70 1.87
C ASP A 520 -10.24 50.64 1.61
N ALA A 521 -10.07 50.29 0.33
CA ALA A 521 -9.16 49.22 -0.08
C ALA A 521 -7.72 49.43 0.41
N ASP A 522 -7.20 50.66 0.36
CA ASP A 522 -5.84 50.98 0.76
C ASP A 522 -5.64 50.77 2.27
N VAL A 523 -6.60 51.23 3.09
CA VAL A 523 -6.57 51.05 4.56
C VAL A 523 -6.63 49.57 4.95
N LEU A 524 -7.47 48.79 4.25
CA LEU A 524 -7.55 47.35 4.45
C LEU A 524 -6.25 46.65 4.08
N ILE A 525 -5.62 47.05 2.97
CA ILE A 525 -4.35 46.49 2.52
C ILE A 525 -3.23 46.82 3.50
N ASP A 526 -3.20 48.03 4.06
CA ASP A 526 -2.19 48.41 5.04
C ASP A 526 -2.35 47.64 6.37
N ALA A 527 -3.59 47.47 6.85
CA ALA A 527 -3.89 46.66 8.03
C ALA A 527 -3.52 45.18 7.77
N VAL A 528 -4.03 44.65 6.66
CA VAL A 528 -3.47 43.57 5.82
C VAL A 528 -2.00 43.26 6.10
N ASP A 529 -1.22 44.26 5.68
CA ASP A 529 0.19 44.13 5.44
C ASP A 529 1.04 44.28 6.69
N GLY A 530 0.54 44.98 7.70
CA GLY A 530 1.16 45.14 9.01
C GLY A 530 0.95 43.95 9.96
N ALA A 531 0.02 43.04 9.66
CA ALA A 531 -0.40 41.99 10.61
C ALA A 531 0.47 40.72 10.56
N ALA A 532 0.96 40.24 11.69
CA ALA A 532 1.65 38.95 11.79
C ALA A 532 0.73 37.74 11.57
N ALA A 533 -0.58 37.92 11.76
CA ALA A 533 -1.60 36.93 11.40
C ALA A 533 -2.90 37.59 10.96
N VAL A 534 -3.63 36.89 10.09
CA VAL A 534 -4.98 37.26 9.65
C VAL A 534 -5.93 36.13 10.05
N VAL A 535 -6.95 36.47 10.82
CA VAL A 535 -8.07 35.59 11.17
C VAL A 535 -9.21 35.85 10.21
N ASP A 536 -9.60 34.82 9.48
CA ASP A 536 -10.72 34.86 8.54
C ASP A 536 -12.00 34.39 9.24
N ALA A 537 -12.85 35.36 9.59
CA ALA A 537 -14.15 35.19 10.22
C ALA A 537 -15.27 35.77 9.32
N ILE A 538 -15.08 35.73 7.99
CA ILE A 538 -15.93 36.42 7.03
C ILE A 538 -17.21 35.63 6.74
N LEU A 539 -17.09 34.38 6.28
CA LEU A 539 -18.21 33.52 5.88
C LEU A 539 -18.20 32.23 6.70
N GLY A 540 -19.36 31.84 7.22
CA GLY A 540 -19.53 30.58 7.95
C GLY A 540 -20.29 29.53 7.13
N THR A 541 -20.61 28.42 7.79
CA THR A 541 -21.36 27.29 7.22
C THR A 541 -22.75 27.67 6.67
N GLY A 542 -23.34 28.76 7.14
CA GLY A 542 -24.63 29.28 6.66
C GLY A 542 -24.60 30.07 5.35
N PHE A 543 -23.44 30.25 4.71
CA PHE A 543 -23.36 30.93 3.41
C PHE A 543 -23.91 30.06 2.28
N SER A 544 -24.90 30.57 1.55
CA SER A 544 -25.59 29.85 0.47
C SER A 544 -25.58 30.58 -0.88
N GLY A 545 -24.70 31.58 -1.04
CA GLY A 545 -24.59 32.34 -2.29
C GLY A 545 -23.68 31.65 -3.31
N ASP A 546 -23.99 31.80 -4.60
CA ASP A 546 -23.11 31.30 -5.68
C ASP A 546 -21.83 32.15 -5.83
N GLU A 547 -21.88 33.42 -5.41
CA GLU A 547 -20.77 34.37 -5.48
C GLU A 547 -20.65 35.18 -4.19
N VAL A 548 -19.41 35.48 -3.78
CA VAL A 548 -19.12 36.38 -2.66
C VAL A 548 -19.25 37.82 -3.13
N ARG A 549 -20.08 38.61 -2.44
CA ARG A 549 -20.32 40.03 -2.76
C ARG A 549 -19.30 40.95 -2.09
N GLU A 550 -19.16 42.16 -2.62
CA GLU A 550 -18.44 43.23 -1.94
C GLU A 550 -19.17 43.63 -0.63
N PRO A 551 -18.45 44.06 0.43
CA PRO A 551 -16.99 44.25 0.49
C PRO A 551 -16.18 42.98 0.77
N TYR A 552 -16.84 41.85 1.09
CA TYR A 552 -16.17 40.61 1.50
C TYR A 552 -15.27 40.01 0.41
N ALA A 553 -15.64 40.12 -0.85
CA ALA A 553 -14.81 39.68 -1.97
C ALA A 553 -13.44 40.38 -1.99
N SER A 554 -13.42 41.70 -1.78
CA SER A 554 -12.17 42.46 -1.67
C SER A 554 -11.33 42.09 -0.46
N TRP A 555 -11.96 41.76 0.67
CA TRP A 555 -11.25 41.29 1.87
C TRP A 555 -10.58 39.95 1.68
N ILE A 556 -11.29 38.99 1.08
CA ILE A 556 -10.74 37.68 0.72
C ILE A 556 -9.58 37.84 -0.25
N ARG A 557 -9.69 38.74 -1.24
CA ARG A 557 -8.57 39.04 -2.15
C ARG A 557 -7.35 39.61 -1.42
N ALA A 558 -7.54 40.55 -0.49
CA ALA A 558 -6.45 41.13 0.28
C ALA A 558 -5.74 40.07 1.15
N ALA A 559 -6.51 39.24 1.87
CA ALA A 559 -5.96 38.16 2.70
C ALA A 559 -5.20 37.11 1.87
N ASN A 560 -5.75 36.72 0.70
CA ASN A 560 -5.11 35.77 -0.20
C ASN A 560 -3.84 36.34 -0.85
N ARG A 561 -3.81 37.63 -1.21
CA ARG A 561 -2.63 38.28 -1.79
C ARG A 561 -1.41 38.10 -0.89
N ARG A 562 -1.56 38.40 0.41
CA ARG A 562 -0.52 38.25 1.43
C ARG A 562 -0.03 36.81 1.57
N ARG A 563 -0.92 35.82 1.45
CA ARG A 563 -0.58 34.39 1.51
C ARG A 563 0.38 33.94 0.41
N PHE A 564 0.25 34.51 -0.79
CA PHE A 564 1.04 34.08 -1.96
C PHE A 564 2.29 34.94 -2.22
N GLU A 565 2.30 36.19 -1.74
CA GLU A 565 3.37 37.16 -2.05
C GLU A 565 4.24 37.54 -0.82
N GLY A 566 3.85 37.15 0.40
CA GLY A 566 4.51 37.54 1.66
C GLY A 566 5.39 36.47 2.33
N GLY A 567 6.16 36.88 3.36
CA GLY A 567 6.92 35.97 4.24
C GLY A 567 6.04 35.14 5.18
N ARG A 568 6.59 34.07 5.78
CA ARG A 568 5.88 33.05 6.60
C ARG A 568 4.83 33.68 7.53
N LEU A 569 3.54 33.48 7.20
CA LEU A 569 2.39 33.91 8.00
C LEU A 569 1.63 32.68 8.54
N ALA A 570 1.11 32.77 9.76
CA ALA A 570 0.09 31.85 10.24
C ALA A 570 -1.29 32.33 9.78
N HIS A 571 -1.97 31.55 8.94
CA HIS A 571 -3.36 31.77 8.57
C HIS A 571 -4.24 30.81 9.36
N ILE A 572 -5.22 31.36 10.08
CA ILE A 572 -6.17 30.58 10.88
C ILE A 572 -7.56 30.91 10.35
N HIS A 573 -8.22 29.88 9.82
CA HIS A 573 -9.60 29.94 9.34
C HIS A 573 -10.51 29.41 10.43
N ILE A 574 -11.66 30.07 10.63
CA ILE A 574 -12.72 29.65 11.55
C ILE A 574 -13.75 28.81 10.79
#